data_AF-A0A0H4VJP9-F1
#
_entry.id   AF-A0A0H4VJP9-F1
#
_cell.length_a   1.000
_cell.length_b   1.000
_cell.length_c   1.000
_cell.angle_alpha   90.00
_cell.angle_beta   90.00
_cell.angle_gamma   90.00
#
_symmetry.space_group_name_H-M   'P 1'
#
loop_
_entity.id
_entity.type
_entity.pdbx_description
1 polymer ?
#
loop_
_entity_poly.entity_id
_entity_poly.type
_entity_poly.pdbx_seq_one_letter_code
_entity_poly.pdbx_strand_id
1 'polypeptide(L)' 'MKEAKSDKREEKEALAPEFNLEILEALVEYSSQPMLLSEENGRILLVNQAFCDLLGQTKEHLIIVGRGGVYR' A
#
# COMPACT_ATOMS: atom_id res chain seq x y z
N MET A 1 -21.95 49.88 18.59
CA MET A 1 -22.84 48.78 18.19
C MET A 1 -22.86 48.74 16.67
N LYS A 2 -22.70 47.53 16.11
CA LYS A 2 -22.64 47.10 14.68
C LYS A 2 -21.27 46.65 14.19
N GLU A 3 -21.23 45.34 14.06
CA GLU A 3 -20.23 44.44 13.46
C GLU A 3 -20.15 44.62 11.95
N ALA A 4 -19.04 44.17 11.35
CA ALA A 4 -19.06 43.19 10.25
C ALA A 4 -17.60 42.87 9.86
N LYS A 5 -17.05 41.80 10.45
CA LYS A 5 -15.95 41.04 9.84
C LYS A 5 -16.59 40.20 8.73
N SER A 6 -16.11 40.31 7.49
CA SER A 6 -16.51 39.40 6.41
C SER A 6 -15.25 38.94 5.68
N ASP A 7 -15.04 37.64 5.84
CA ASP A 7 -14.46 36.71 4.90
C ASP A 7 -12.99 36.87 4.52
N LYS A 8 -12.17 36.31 5.42
CA LYS A 8 -11.02 35.49 5.01
C LYS A 8 -11.49 34.49 3.97
N ARG A 9 -11.19 34.75 2.70
CA ARG A 9 -11.22 33.75 1.64
C ARG A 9 -10.21 32.68 2.01
N GLU A 10 -10.69 31.66 2.71
CA GLU A 10 -10.04 30.36 2.83
C GLU A 10 -10.01 29.77 1.42
N GLU A 11 -8.89 30.02 0.75
CA GLU A 11 -8.53 29.41 -0.51
C GLU A 11 -8.26 27.92 -0.23
N LYS A 12 -9.38 27.20 -0.22
CA LYS A 12 -9.59 25.75 -0.26
C LYS A 12 -8.33 25.00 -0.70
N GLU A 13 -7.49 24.70 0.28
CA GLU A 13 -6.39 23.74 0.17
C GLU A 13 -7.02 22.45 -0.35
N ALA A 14 -6.71 22.11 -1.59
CA ALA A 14 -7.25 20.93 -2.24
C ALA A 14 -6.87 19.73 -1.36
N LEU A 15 -7.88 19.18 -0.66
CA LEU A 15 -7.76 17.97 0.14
C LEU A 15 -7.15 16.89 -0.75
N ALA A 16 -5.84 16.70 -0.65
CA ALA A 16 -5.23 15.46 -1.08
C ALA A 16 -5.99 14.38 -0.32
N PRO A 17 -6.60 13.39 -1.01
CA PRO A 17 -7.31 12.34 -0.31
C PRO A 17 -6.34 11.74 0.71
N GLU A 18 -6.68 11.85 1.99
CA GLU A 18 -5.94 11.18 3.04
C GLU A 18 -6.10 9.68 2.76
N PHE A 19 -5.13 9.10 2.05
CA PHE A 19 -5.13 7.69 1.76
C PHE A 19 -5.00 6.94 3.09
N ASN A 20 -6.08 6.26 3.48
CA ASN A 20 -6.04 5.42 4.65
C ASN A 20 -5.14 4.22 4.35
N LEU A 21 -3.96 4.19 4.96
CA LEU A 21 -2.99 3.11 4.83
C LEU A 21 -3.62 1.76 5.19
N GLU A 22 -4.52 1.70 6.17
CA GLU A 22 -5.21 0.46 6.55
C GLU A 22 -6.09 -0.07 5.40
N ILE A 23 -6.75 0.83 4.66
CA ILE A 23 -7.56 0.44 3.50
C ILE A 23 -6.67 -0.06 2.37
N LEU A 24 -5.53 0.59 2.14
CA LEU A 24 -4.57 0.15 1.12
C LEU A 24 -3.96 -1.21 1.47
N GLU A 25 -3.58 -1.42 2.72
CA GLU A 25 -3.09 -2.71 3.23
C GLU A 25 -4.14 -3.80 3.06
N ALA A 26 -5.39 -3.53 3.46
CA ALA A 26 -6.49 -4.48 3.29
C ALA A 26 -6.75 -4.79 1.81
N LEU A 27 -6.71 -3.80 0.93
CA LEU A 27 -6.92 -3.99 -0.51
C LEU A 27 -5.85 -4.88 -1.12
N VAL A 28 -4.60 -4.75 -0.69
CA VAL A 28 -3.51 -5.62 -1.16
C VAL A 28 -3.63 -7.02 -0.55
N GLU A 29 -3.81 -7.12 0.76
CA GLU A 29 -3.81 -8.40 1.49
C GLU A 29 -4.99 -9.31 1.08
N TYR A 30 -6.18 -8.75 0.90
CA TYR A 30 -7.40 -9.49 0.56
C TYR A 30 -7.71 -9.53 -0.95
N SER A 31 -6.82 -9.01 -1.80
CA SER A 31 -6.94 -9.19 -3.24
C SER A 31 -6.84 -10.67 -3.62
N SER A 32 -7.73 -11.12 -4.51
CA SER A 32 -7.66 -12.47 -5.09
C SER A 32 -6.52 -12.64 -6.10
N GLN A 33 -5.92 -11.54 -6.56
CA GLN A 33 -4.76 -11.57 -7.44
C GLN A 33 -3.47 -11.65 -6.62
N PRO A 34 -2.52 -12.51 -7.00
CA PRO A 34 -1.16 -12.48 -6.45
C PRO A 34 -0.51 -11.11 -6.63
N MET A 35 -0.10 -10.48 -5.54
CA MET A 35 0.55 -9.16 -5.54
C MET A 35 1.87 -9.19 -4.79
N LEU A 36 2.87 -8.50 -5.34
CA LEU A 36 4.16 -8.27 -4.70
C LEU A 36 4.63 -6.83 -4.94
N LEU A 37 5.35 -6.27 -3.96
CA LEU A 37 6.12 -5.05 -4.11
C LEU A 37 7.59 -5.38 -3.91
N SER A 38 8.45 -4.95 -4.83
CA SER A 38 9.89 -5.16 -4.74
C SER A 38 10.67 -3.90 -5.08
N GLU A 39 11.86 -3.76 -4.50
CA GLU A 39 12.86 -2.80 -4.96
C GLU A 39 13.41 -3.21 -6.34
N GLU A 40 14.14 -2.28 -6.97
CA GLU A 40 14.80 -2.53 -8.27
C GLU A 40 15.81 -3.69 -8.21
N ASN A 41 16.46 -3.89 -7.06
CA ASN A 41 17.40 -4.99 -6.82
C ASN A 41 16.73 -6.36 -6.65
N GLY A 42 15.39 -6.44 -6.70
CA GLY A 42 14.63 -7.68 -6.53
C GLY A 42 14.36 -8.09 -5.09
N ARG A 43 14.73 -7.28 -4.10
CA ARG A 43 14.31 -7.46 -2.70
C ARG A 43 12.80 -7.26 -2.61
N ILE A 44 12.12 -8.25 -2.05
CA ILE A 44 10.68 -8.20 -1.83
C ILE A 44 10.41 -7.40 -0.56
N LEU A 45 9.55 -6.39 -0.67
CA LEU A 45 9.10 -5.53 0.44
C LEU A 45 7.75 -6.00 0.99
N LEU A 46 6.88 -6.51 0.11
CA LEU A 46 5.56 -6.98 0.45
C LEU A 46 5.12 -8.09 -0.52
N VAL A 47 4.39 -9.06 0.02
CA VAL A 47 3.59 -10.04 -0.73
C VAL A 47 2.24 -10.15 -0.04
N ASN A 48 1.16 -10.42 -0.78
CA ASN A 48 -0.12 -10.76 -0.17
C ASN A 48 -0.30 -12.29 -0.01
N GLN A 49 -1.35 -12.71 0.68
CA GLN A 49 -1.65 -14.13 0.86
C GLN A 49 -1.82 -14.88 -0.48
N ALA A 50 -2.50 -14.28 -1.46
CA ALA A 50 -2.68 -14.90 -2.78
C ALA A 50 -1.34 -15.21 -3.49
N PHE A 51 -0.32 -14.38 -3.28
CA PHE A 51 1.02 -14.62 -3.80
C PHE A 51 1.75 -15.74 -3.06
N CYS A 52 1.61 -15.79 -1.74
CA CYS A 52 2.11 -16.90 -0.92
C CYS A 52 1.50 -18.24 -1.37
N ASP A 53 0.17 -18.26 -1.57
CA ASP A 53 -0.58 -19.45 -1.99
C ASP A 53 -0.16 -19.93 -3.38
N LEU A 54 0.06 -18.99 -4.32
CA LEU A 54 0.54 -19.31 -5.67
C LEU A 54 1.88 -20.07 -5.64
N LEU A 55 2.78 -19.69 -4.75
CA LEU A 55 4.13 -20.29 -4.66
C LEU A 55 4.22 -21.42 -3.62
N GLY A 56 3.22 -21.58 -2.76
CA GLY A 56 3.26 -22.51 -1.62
C GLY A 56 4.36 -22.16 -0.62
N GLN A 57 4.69 -20.87 -0.47
CA GLN A 57 5.75 -20.37 0.42
C GLN A 57 5.17 -19.40 1.45
N THR A 58 5.87 -19.21 2.57
CA THR A 58 5.47 -18.19 3.55
C THR A 58 5.96 -16.81 3.15
N LYS A 59 5.26 -15.77 3.63
CA LYS A 59 5.62 -14.37 3.45
C LYS A 59 7.06 -14.09 3.93
N GLU A 60 7.44 -14.63 5.09
CA GLU A 60 8.77 -14.45 5.68
C GLU A 60 9.86 -15.03 4.79
N HIS A 61 9.64 -16.23 4.23
CA HIS A 61 10.59 -16.86 3.33
C HIS A 61 10.83 -16.02 2.08
N LEU A 62 9.74 -15.55 1.45
CA LEU A 62 9.81 -14.74 0.23
C LEU A 62 10.51 -13.38 0.48
N ILE A 63 10.28 -12.75 1.62
CA ILE A 63 10.94 -11.49 1.98
C ILE A 63 12.45 -11.70 2.19
N ILE A 64 12.87 -12.82 2.77
CA ILE A 64 14.29 -13.12 3.02
C ILE A 64 15.04 -13.48 1.72
N VAL A 65 14.45 -14.33 0.88
CA VAL A 65 15.12 -14.85 -0.32
C VAL A 65 14.96 -13.91 -1.53
N GLY A 66 13.96 -13.04 -1.51
CA GLY A 66 13.64 -12.16 -2.63
C GLY A 66 13.20 -12.95 -3.88
N ARG A 67 13.39 -12.38 -5.08
CA ARG A 67 13.01 -13.02 -6.35
C ARG A 67 13.68 -14.38 -6.60
N GLY A 68 14.81 -14.69 -5.95
CA GLY A 68 15.44 -16.00 -6.03
C GLY A 68 14.58 -17.15 -5.48
N GLY A 69 13.60 -16.84 -4.62
CA GLY A 69 12.65 -17.84 -4.08
C GLY A 69 11.45 -18.12 -4.99
N VAL A 70 11.27 -17.35 -6.07
CA VAL A 70 10.10 -17.43 -6.96
C VAL A 70 10.31 -18.42 -8.12
N TYR A 71 11.55 -18.67 -8.53
CA TYR A 71 11.89 -19.45 -9.73
C TYR A 71 12.41 -20.87 -9.45
N ARG A 72 12.01 -21.49 -8.33
CA ARG A 72 12.42 -22.86 -8.00
C ARG A 72 11.42 -23.91 -8.48
#